data_AF-A0AAD5XBV3-F1
#
_entry.id   AF-A0AAD5XBV3-F1
#
_cell.length_a   1.000
_cell.length_b   1.000
_cell.length_c   1.000
_cell.angle_alpha   90.00
_cell.angle_beta   90.00
_cell.angle_gamma   90.00
#
_symmetry.space_group_name_H-M   'P 1'
#
loop_
_entity.id
_entity.type
_entity.pdbx_description
1 polymer ?
#
loop_
_entity_poly.entity_id
_entity_poly.type
_entity_poly.pdbx_seq_one_letter_code
_entity_poly.pdbx_strand_id
1 'polypeptide(L)'
;MKRSNHQSQDGSAASSVNISGVSSAKRRPPNRPIDVVRFPHWSVYFDGASEIYSDDHELAPAINAFTTYFFTIIDKYATEKKPIKPSLRVIAISYADLQSQCQLQDLSERLKLDPESVLASLGLAFSNALIEKFGDVVKRLKRHVRILGHDQITPLKDLKSNLMGRFITIRGTIVRVSSIKPIVTRISFSCTSCSATQVILQIDGKYKTPTSCPGDGCRGRTFVPERSGLSDTKTVDWQRIRVQEKLPEDQKDSGRIPRTVECELTEDLVDLIVPGDV
;
A
#
# COMPACT_ATOMS: atom_id res chain seq x y z
N MET A 1 -29.73 -71.71 47.29
CA MET A 1 -30.70 -72.66 46.70
C MET A 1 -31.73 -71.88 45.88
N LYS A 2 -31.83 -72.17 44.58
CA LYS A 2 -33.01 -72.11 43.67
C LYS A 2 -34.01 -70.93 43.82
N ARG A 3 -34.16 -70.08 42.79
CA ARG A 3 -35.20 -70.08 41.71
C ARG A 3 -36.02 -68.78 41.85
N SER A 4 -36.64 -68.15 40.84
CA SER A 4 -36.79 -68.33 39.40
C SER A 4 -37.52 -67.11 38.82
N ASN A 5 -37.30 -66.87 37.52
CA ASN A 5 -38.07 -66.04 36.58
C ASN A 5 -39.61 -66.15 36.67
N HIS A 6 -40.34 -65.13 36.19
CA HIS A 6 -41.18 -65.29 34.98
C HIS A 6 -41.64 -63.96 34.33
N GLN A 7 -41.51 -63.95 32.99
CA GLN A 7 -42.17 -63.07 32.01
C GLN A 7 -43.62 -63.52 31.75
N SER A 8 -44.45 -62.62 31.22
CA SER A 8 -45.56 -62.87 30.25
C SER A 8 -45.96 -61.51 29.64
N GLN A 9 -45.80 -61.25 28.34
CA GLN A 9 -46.80 -61.34 27.23
C GLN A 9 -48.00 -60.39 27.41
N ASP A 10 -48.66 -59.79 26.42
CA ASP A 10 -48.54 -59.46 24.99
C ASP A 10 -49.82 -58.61 24.73
N GLY A 11 -49.87 -57.73 23.72
CA GLY A 11 -51.18 -57.23 23.23
C GLY A 11 -51.22 -55.83 22.63
N SER A 12 -51.15 -55.79 21.30
CA SER A 12 -51.41 -54.62 20.44
C SER A 12 -52.90 -54.38 20.22
N ALA A 13 -53.33 -53.11 20.11
CA ALA A 13 -54.21 -52.59 19.04
C ALA A 13 -54.51 -51.09 19.19
N ALA A 14 -54.60 -50.42 18.04
CA ALA A 14 -54.57 -48.98 17.81
C ALA A 14 -55.92 -48.27 17.98
N SER A 15 -55.87 -46.94 18.18
CA SER A 15 -56.84 -45.97 17.64
C SER A 15 -56.23 -44.56 17.61
N SER A 16 -56.44 -43.91 16.47
CA SER A 16 -55.82 -42.69 15.93
C SER A 16 -56.43 -41.37 16.41
N VAL A 17 -55.63 -40.32 16.60
CA VAL A 17 -55.96 -38.92 16.24
C VAL A 17 -54.67 -38.14 15.91
N ASN A 18 -54.62 -37.54 14.71
CA ASN A 18 -53.64 -36.56 14.26
C ASN A 18 -54.05 -35.15 14.70
N ILE A 19 -53.10 -34.22 14.90
CA ILE A 19 -53.09 -32.83 14.36
C ILE A 19 -51.95 -32.01 15.01
N SER A 20 -50.95 -31.72 14.17
CA SER A 20 -50.05 -30.55 14.08
C SER A 20 -49.60 -29.80 15.34
N GLY A 21 -48.32 -29.94 15.68
CA GLY A 21 -47.55 -29.00 16.50
C GLY A 21 -46.38 -28.41 15.69
N VAL A 22 -46.44 -27.10 15.45
CA VAL A 22 -45.55 -26.31 14.60
C VAL A 22 -44.12 -26.27 15.16
N SER A 23 -43.15 -26.81 14.41
CA SER A 23 -41.73 -26.62 14.69
C SER A 23 -41.33 -25.18 14.30
N SER A 24 -41.06 -24.34 15.31
CA SER A 24 -40.48 -23.02 15.11
C SER A 24 -39.04 -23.16 14.62
N ALA A 25 -38.88 -23.24 13.30
CA ALA A 25 -37.60 -23.03 12.63
C ALA A 25 -37.12 -21.62 12.94
N LYS A 26 -36.11 -21.49 13.82
CA LYS A 26 -35.36 -20.24 13.98
C LYS A 26 -34.77 -19.88 12.63
N ARG A 27 -35.38 -18.91 11.95
CA ARG A 27 -34.88 -18.35 10.70
C ARG A 27 -33.44 -17.87 10.95
N ARG A 28 -32.50 -18.43 10.18
CA ARG A 28 -31.16 -17.86 10.02
C ARG A 28 -31.34 -16.38 9.66
N PRO A 29 -30.62 -15.43 10.29
CA PRO A 29 -30.65 -14.07 9.79
C PRO A 29 -30.24 -14.09 8.32
N PRO A 30 -30.84 -13.24 7.46
CA PRO A 30 -30.44 -13.17 6.06
C PRO A 30 -28.94 -12.89 6.01
N ASN A 31 -28.23 -13.61 5.15
CA ASN A 31 -26.85 -13.29 4.78
C ASN A 31 -26.79 -11.77 4.55
N ARG A 32 -26.10 -11.04 5.42
CA ARG A 32 -25.61 -9.72 5.00
C ARG A 32 -24.78 -9.99 3.74
N PRO A 33 -24.92 -9.19 2.67
CA PRO A 33 -23.90 -9.20 1.63
C PRO A 33 -22.56 -9.08 2.35
N ILE A 34 -21.62 -9.97 2.04
CA ILE A 34 -20.23 -9.70 2.41
C ILE A 34 -19.96 -8.36 1.75
N ASP A 35 -19.79 -7.29 2.53
CA ASP A 35 -19.41 -5.99 1.98
C ASP A 35 -18.14 -6.23 1.18
N VAL A 36 -18.28 -6.26 -0.15
CA VAL A 36 -17.15 -6.46 -1.05
C VAL A 36 -16.35 -5.18 -0.92
N VAL A 37 -15.32 -5.20 -0.08
CA VAL A 37 -14.42 -4.06 0.08
C VAL A 37 -13.75 -3.83 -1.27
N ARG A 38 -14.17 -2.77 -1.95
CA ARG A 38 -13.74 -2.46 -3.32
C ARG A 38 -12.22 -2.34 -3.47
N PHE A 39 -11.55 -1.84 -2.43
CA PHE A 39 -10.09 -1.75 -2.37
C PHE A 39 -9.53 -2.40 -1.09
N PRO A 40 -9.35 -3.74 -1.08
CA PRO A 40 -8.95 -4.48 0.13
C PRO A 40 -7.62 -4.03 0.75
N HIS A 41 -6.73 -3.46 -0.06
CA HIS A 41 -5.41 -3.01 0.36
C HIS A 41 -5.31 -1.49 0.59
N TRP A 42 -6.42 -0.75 0.62
CA TRP A 42 -6.47 0.72 0.78
C TRP A 42 -5.52 1.26 1.86
N SER A 43 -5.70 0.78 3.09
CA SER A 43 -4.86 1.07 4.26
C SER A 43 -3.35 1.06 3.95
N VAL A 44 -2.84 0.05 3.23
CA VAL A 44 -1.41 -0.08 2.92
C VAL A 44 -0.81 1.17 2.23
N TYR A 45 -1.64 1.95 1.53
CA TYR A 45 -1.26 3.14 0.78
C TYR A 45 -1.67 4.44 1.48
N PHE A 46 -2.80 4.45 2.19
CA PHE A 46 -3.41 5.66 2.77
C PHE A 46 -3.48 5.66 4.30
N ASP A 47 -2.68 4.82 4.99
CA ASP A 47 -2.63 4.67 6.46
C ASP A 47 -2.32 5.98 7.24
N GLY A 48 -2.10 7.13 6.59
CA GLY A 48 -1.80 8.42 7.23
C GLY A 48 -3.00 9.32 7.50
N ALA A 49 -4.13 9.05 6.87
CA ALA A 49 -5.36 9.77 7.10
C ALA A 49 -6.30 8.87 7.91
N SER A 50 -7.13 9.47 8.77
CA SER A 50 -8.29 8.81 9.38
C SER A 50 -9.37 8.43 8.34
N GLU A 51 -8.99 8.26 7.08
CA GLU A 51 -9.82 8.00 5.92
C GLU A 51 -10.08 6.50 5.83
N ILE A 52 -11.14 6.08 6.51
CA ILE A 52 -11.85 4.88 6.12
C ILE A 52 -12.25 5.06 4.65
N TYR A 53 -11.89 4.08 3.83
CA TYR A 53 -12.30 4.09 2.43
C TYR A 53 -13.82 4.29 2.31
N SER A 54 -14.23 5.19 1.41
CA SER A 54 -15.62 5.39 0.99
C SER A 54 -15.71 5.26 -0.52
N ASP A 55 -16.81 4.72 -1.04
CA ASP A 55 -17.04 4.61 -2.48
C ASP A 55 -17.03 5.98 -3.19
N ASP A 56 -17.35 7.05 -2.46
CA ASP A 56 -17.37 8.43 -2.96
C ASP A 56 -16.00 9.14 -2.87
N HIS A 57 -14.93 8.41 -2.53
CA HIS A 57 -13.60 9.00 -2.39
C HIS A 57 -13.08 9.61 -3.71
N GLU A 58 -12.49 10.80 -3.68
CA GLU A 58 -12.06 11.56 -4.88
C GLU A 58 -11.03 10.83 -5.75
N LEU A 59 -10.23 9.95 -5.14
CA LEU A 59 -9.26 9.09 -5.82
C LEU A 59 -9.88 7.85 -6.46
N ALA A 60 -11.11 7.45 -6.11
CA ALA A 60 -11.73 6.22 -6.59
C ALA A 60 -11.82 6.16 -8.13
N PRO A 61 -12.24 7.22 -8.86
CA PRO A 61 -12.25 7.20 -10.33
C PRO A 61 -10.86 6.92 -10.94
N ALA A 62 -9.82 7.56 -10.39
CA ALA A 62 -8.44 7.36 -10.84
C ALA A 62 -7.96 5.92 -10.57
N ILE A 63 -8.21 5.40 -9.35
CA ILE A 63 -7.83 4.02 -8.99
C ILE A 63 -8.54 3.01 -9.90
N ASN A 64 -9.82 3.21 -10.23
CA ASN A 64 -10.53 2.33 -11.17
C ASN A 64 -9.92 2.38 -12.57
N ALA A 65 -9.63 3.57 -13.10
CA ALA A 65 -9.00 3.73 -14.42
C ALA A 65 -7.62 3.06 -14.47
N PHE A 66 -6.81 3.21 -13.42
CA PHE A 66 -5.54 2.52 -13.29
C PHE A 66 -5.70 1.00 -13.16
N THR A 67 -6.72 0.53 -12.45
CA THR A 67 -6.98 -0.91 -12.28
C THR A 67 -7.28 -1.55 -13.63
N THR A 68 -8.17 -0.93 -14.43
CA THR A 68 -8.45 -1.35 -15.82
C THR A 68 -7.19 -1.38 -16.67
N TYR A 69 -6.35 -0.34 -16.59
CA TYR A 69 -5.06 -0.32 -17.28
C TYR A 69 -4.17 -1.50 -16.88
N PHE A 70 -4.04 -1.78 -15.58
CA PHE A 70 -3.22 -2.89 -15.10
C PHE A 70 -3.77 -4.26 -15.50
N PHE A 71 -5.08 -4.45 -15.62
CA PHE A 71 -5.61 -5.69 -16.21
C PHE A 71 -5.10 -5.90 -17.63
N THR A 72 -5.20 -4.88 -18.48
CA THR A 72 -4.68 -4.96 -19.86
C THR A 72 -3.20 -5.29 -19.88
N ILE A 73 -2.40 -4.69 -19.00
CA ILE A 73 -0.97 -5.00 -18.87
C ILE A 73 -0.75 -6.45 -18.42
N ILE A 74 -1.44 -6.92 -17.37
CA ILE A 74 -1.25 -8.27 -16.85
C ILE A 74 -1.68 -9.34 -17.87
N ASP A 75 -2.71 -9.07 -18.67
CA ASP A 75 -3.15 -9.95 -19.77
C ASP A 75 -2.15 -9.95 -20.92
N LYS A 76 -1.67 -8.78 -21.33
CA LYS A 76 -0.63 -8.64 -22.37
C LYS A 76 0.62 -9.45 -22.01
N TYR A 77 1.13 -9.30 -20.79
CA TYR A 77 2.32 -10.02 -20.31
C TYR A 77 2.11 -11.54 -20.25
N ALA A 78 0.89 -12.00 -19.96
CA ALA A 78 0.55 -13.42 -20.01
C ALA A 78 0.60 -13.95 -21.46
N THR A 79 0.04 -13.23 -22.42
CA THR A 79 0.07 -13.60 -23.85
C THR A 79 1.49 -13.61 -24.42
N GLU A 80 2.35 -12.69 -23.97
CA GLU A 80 3.78 -12.63 -24.35
C GLU A 80 4.65 -13.72 -23.68
N LYS A 81 4.05 -14.68 -22.97
CA LYS A 81 4.74 -15.73 -22.21
C LYS A 81 5.68 -15.18 -21.11
N LYS A 82 5.38 -13.99 -20.58
CA LYS A 82 6.08 -13.35 -19.46
C LYS A 82 5.11 -13.01 -18.32
N PRO A 83 4.41 -14.00 -17.73
CA PRO A 83 3.33 -13.73 -16.80
C PRO A 83 3.82 -13.02 -15.53
N ILE A 84 3.05 -12.02 -15.10
CA ILE A 84 3.27 -11.32 -13.84
C ILE A 84 2.90 -12.27 -12.69
N LYS A 85 3.81 -12.42 -11.72
CA LYS A 85 3.59 -13.24 -10.53
C LYS A 85 2.71 -12.50 -9.51
N PRO A 86 1.82 -13.20 -8.77
CA PRO A 86 1.03 -12.60 -7.67
C PRO A 86 1.88 -11.90 -6.59
N SER A 87 3.13 -12.37 -6.41
CA SER A 87 4.09 -11.85 -5.46
C SER A 87 4.89 -10.64 -5.96
N LEU A 88 4.69 -10.20 -7.21
CA LEU A 88 5.43 -9.07 -7.77
C LEU A 88 5.14 -7.80 -6.95
N ARG A 89 6.22 -7.18 -6.45
CA ARG A 89 6.15 -5.98 -5.62
C ARG A 89 6.38 -4.70 -6.40
N VAL A 90 7.14 -4.77 -7.49
CA VAL A 90 7.54 -3.60 -8.27
C VAL A 90 7.25 -3.87 -9.73
N ILE A 91 6.63 -2.90 -10.39
CA ILE A 91 6.44 -2.91 -11.85
C ILE A 91 6.85 -1.55 -12.39
N ALA A 92 7.61 -1.55 -13.48
CA ALA A 92 7.95 -0.34 -14.21
C ALA A 92 7.03 -0.19 -15.43
N ILE A 93 6.51 1.01 -15.65
CA ILE A 93 5.60 1.33 -16.76
C ILE A 93 6.07 2.61 -17.46
N SER A 94 5.84 2.68 -18.77
CA SER A 94 6.07 3.90 -19.56
C SER A 94 4.99 4.93 -19.26
N TYR A 95 5.37 6.19 -19.02
CA TYR A 95 4.43 7.29 -18.85
C TYR A 95 3.59 7.51 -20.12
N ALA A 96 4.19 7.36 -21.31
CA ALA A 96 3.48 7.48 -22.58
C ALA A 96 2.41 6.39 -22.75
N ASP A 97 2.71 5.16 -22.32
CA ASP A 97 1.75 4.06 -22.35
C ASP A 97 0.63 4.30 -21.33
N LEU A 98 0.99 4.75 -20.11
CA LEU A 98 0.02 5.09 -19.08
C LEU A 98 -0.92 6.20 -19.59
N GLN A 99 -0.41 7.26 -20.20
CA GLN A 99 -1.22 8.38 -20.69
C GLN A 99 -2.11 8.00 -21.88
N SER A 100 -1.65 7.11 -22.77
CA SER A 100 -2.41 6.73 -23.97
C SER A 100 -3.44 5.63 -23.72
N GLN A 101 -3.19 4.73 -22.76
CA GLN A 101 -4.03 3.55 -22.52
C GLN A 101 -4.89 3.68 -21.25
N CYS A 102 -4.50 4.52 -20.29
CA CYS A 102 -5.33 4.80 -19.13
C CYS A 102 -6.41 5.81 -19.51
N GLN A 103 -7.67 5.49 -19.22
CA GLN A 103 -8.83 6.34 -19.50
C GLN A 103 -8.98 7.48 -18.49
N LEU A 104 -7.87 8.07 -18.03
CA LEU A 104 -7.83 9.15 -17.06
C LEU A 104 -7.34 10.44 -17.73
N GLN A 105 -8.28 11.31 -18.09
CA GLN A 105 -8.00 12.52 -18.89
C GLN A 105 -7.11 13.53 -18.15
N ASP A 106 -7.24 13.61 -16.83
CA ASP A 106 -6.55 14.59 -15.96
C ASP A 106 -5.25 14.03 -15.33
N LEU A 107 -4.71 12.91 -15.83
CA LEU A 107 -3.51 12.27 -15.28
C LEU A 107 -2.33 13.24 -15.12
N SER A 108 -2.03 14.04 -16.16
CA SER A 108 -0.90 14.98 -16.13
C SER A 108 -1.09 16.05 -15.06
N GLU A 109 -2.32 16.57 -14.90
CA GLU A 109 -2.62 17.58 -13.90
C GLU A 109 -2.54 17.01 -12.49
N ARG A 110 -3.10 15.80 -12.27
CA ARG A 110 -3.01 15.11 -10.98
C ARG A 110 -1.56 14.83 -10.58
N LEU A 111 -0.75 14.30 -11.50
CA LEU A 111 0.65 14.00 -11.23
C LEU A 111 1.48 15.27 -10.97
N LYS A 112 1.07 16.42 -11.54
CA LYS A 112 1.66 17.72 -11.22
C LYS A 112 1.26 18.22 -9.85
N LEU A 113 0.00 18.08 -9.45
CA LEU A 113 -0.55 18.69 -8.23
C LEU A 113 -0.31 17.84 -6.98
N ASP A 114 -0.51 16.53 -7.08
CA ASP A 114 -0.40 15.59 -5.96
C ASP A 114 0.17 14.24 -6.41
N PRO A 115 1.48 14.18 -6.69
CA PRO A 115 2.11 12.96 -7.18
C PRO A 115 2.13 11.83 -6.16
N GLU A 116 2.17 12.13 -4.86
CA GLU A 116 2.22 11.10 -3.82
C GLU A 116 0.92 10.28 -3.82
N SER A 117 -0.24 10.95 -3.86
CA SER A 117 -1.54 10.27 -3.95
C SER A 117 -1.72 9.52 -5.27
N VAL A 118 -1.19 10.04 -6.39
CA VAL A 118 -1.25 9.35 -7.68
C VAL A 118 -0.40 8.07 -7.67
N LEU A 119 0.82 8.12 -7.15
CA LEU A 119 1.70 6.95 -7.04
C LEU A 119 1.11 5.91 -6.06
N ALA A 120 0.52 6.36 -4.96
CA ALA A 120 -0.22 5.51 -4.02
C ALA A 120 -1.41 4.82 -4.71
N SER A 121 -2.19 5.59 -5.48
CA SER A 121 -3.33 5.10 -6.26
C SER A 121 -2.93 4.08 -7.32
N LEU A 122 -1.82 4.31 -8.03
CA LEU A 122 -1.25 3.36 -8.99
C LEU A 122 -0.84 2.04 -8.32
N GLY A 123 -0.16 2.12 -7.18
CA GLY A 123 0.22 0.94 -6.40
C GLY A 123 -1.00 0.15 -5.93
N LEU A 124 -2.01 0.83 -5.39
CA LEU A 124 -3.26 0.21 -4.97
C LEU A 124 -4.00 -0.45 -6.14
N ALA A 125 -4.13 0.26 -7.25
CA ALA A 125 -4.76 -0.24 -8.47
C ALA A 125 -4.06 -1.49 -9.03
N PHE A 126 -2.72 -1.48 -9.06
CA PHE A 126 -1.96 -2.66 -9.46
C PHE A 126 -2.21 -3.84 -8.51
N SER A 127 -2.23 -3.56 -7.20
CA SER A 127 -2.57 -4.59 -6.23
C SER A 127 -3.99 -5.12 -6.42
N ASN A 128 -4.95 -4.25 -6.74
CA ASN A 128 -6.35 -4.64 -6.94
C ASN A 128 -6.51 -5.52 -8.19
N ALA A 129 -5.88 -5.12 -9.30
CA ALA A 129 -5.88 -5.91 -10.54
C ALA A 129 -5.27 -7.32 -10.33
N LEU A 130 -4.23 -7.44 -9.50
CA LEU A 130 -3.68 -8.74 -9.11
C LEU A 130 -4.68 -9.57 -8.29
N ILE A 131 -5.36 -8.97 -7.30
CA ILE A 131 -6.34 -9.67 -6.45
C ILE A 131 -7.47 -10.22 -7.31
N GLU A 132 -8.02 -9.41 -8.20
CA GLU A 132 -9.11 -9.85 -9.07
C GLU A 132 -8.67 -10.96 -10.03
N LYS A 133 -7.41 -10.93 -10.51
CA LYS A 133 -6.89 -11.98 -11.42
C LYS A 133 -6.49 -13.27 -10.71
N PHE A 134 -5.92 -13.19 -9.51
CA PHE A 134 -5.28 -14.32 -8.84
C PHE A 134 -5.93 -14.71 -7.50
N GLY A 135 -6.94 -13.98 -7.05
CA GLY A 135 -7.67 -14.21 -5.81
C GLY A 135 -6.80 -14.11 -4.56
N ASP A 136 -7.14 -14.94 -3.57
CA ASP A 136 -6.57 -14.92 -2.21
C ASP A 136 -5.07 -15.25 -2.13
N VAL A 137 -4.45 -15.70 -3.23
CA VAL A 137 -3.00 -15.93 -3.30
C VAL A 137 -2.22 -14.60 -3.18
N VAL A 138 -2.87 -13.48 -3.51
CA VAL A 138 -2.27 -12.15 -3.47
C VAL A 138 -2.17 -11.65 -2.04
N LYS A 139 -0.94 -11.63 -1.51
CA LYS A 139 -0.67 -11.10 -0.17
C LYS A 139 -0.93 -9.59 -0.08
N ARG A 140 -1.39 -9.16 1.09
CA ARG A 140 -1.50 -7.75 1.52
C ARG A 140 -0.12 -7.16 1.79
N LEU A 141 0.45 -6.54 0.76
CA LEU A 141 1.76 -5.89 0.79
C LEU A 141 1.74 -4.63 -0.05
N LYS A 142 2.61 -3.68 0.28
CA LYS A 142 2.79 -2.45 -0.51
C LYS A 142 3.50 -2.81 -1.82
N ARG A 143 2.90 -2.39 -2.93
CA ARG A 143 3.43 -2.54 -4.29
C ARG A 143 3.76 -1.18 -4.87
N HIS A 144 4.88 -1.10 -5.55
CA HIS A 144 5.42 0.11 -6.16
C HIS A 144 5.27 0.07 -7.66
N VAL A 145 4.72 1.15 -8.22
CA VAL A 145 4.67 1.37 -9.67
C VAL A 145 5.69 2.45 -10.00
N ARG A 146 6.66 2.12 -10.85
CA ARG A 146 7.73 3.02 -11.27
C ARG A 146 7.43 3.57 -12.65
N ILE A 147 7.12 4.86 -12.72
CA ILE A 147 6.85 5.56 -13.98
C ILE A 147 8.17 5.90 -14.65
N LEU A 148 8.36 5.46 -15.89
CA LEU A 148 9.53 5.73 -16.72
C LEU A 148 9.18 6.73 -17.82
N GLY A 149 10.12 7.61 -18.17
CA GLY A 149 9.96 8.55 -19.28
C GLY A 149 8.91 9.64 -19.05
N HIS A 150 8.74 10.09 -17.79
CA HIS A 150 7.87 11.21 -17.46
C HIS A 150 8.52 12.56 -17.80
N ASP A 151 7.80 13.43 -18.49
CA ASP A 151 8.19 14.82 -18.83
C ASP A 151 9.59 14.98 -19.45
N GLN A 152 9.97 16.23 -19.72
CA GLN A 152 11.33 16.57 -20.13
C GLN A 152 12.29 16.54 -18.95
N ILE A 153 13.55 16.21 -19.23
CA ILE A 153 14.62 16.24 -18.22
C ILE A 153 14.80 17.68 -17.73
N THR A 154 14.57 17.89 -16.44
CA THR A 154 14.82 19.14 -15.74
C THR A 154 16.31 19.30 -15.44
N PRO A 155 16.98 20.34 -15.99
CA PRO A 155 18.37 20.61 -15.67
C PRO A 155 18.58 20.94 -14.19
N LEU A 156 19.71 20.55 -13.62
CA LEU A 156 19.99 20.76 -12.19
C LEU A 156 20.05 22.26 -11.81
N LYS A 157 20.35 23.14 -12.77
CA LYS A 157 20.30 24.60 -12.59
C LYS A 157 18.88 25.15 -12.40
N ASP A 158 17.87 24.41 -12.83
CA ASP A 158 16.46 24.82 -12.82
C ASP A 158 15.70 24.22 -11.62
N LEU A 159 16.39 23.43 -10.77
CA LEU A 159 15.86 22.95 -9.49
C LEU A 159 15.73 24.11 -8.50
N LYS A 160 14.51 24.64 -8.41
CA LYS A 160 14.14 25.80 -7.59
C LYS A 160 12.86 25.51 -6.80
N SER A 161 12.50 26.41 -5.88
CA SER A 161 11.36 26.23 -4.95
C SER A 161 10.01 26.04 -5.63
N ASN A 162 9.82 26.53 -6.86
CA ASN A 162 8.58 26.32 -7.63
C ASN A 162 8.35 24.84 -8.03
N LEU A 163 9.38 23.99 -7.92
CA LEU A 163 9.31 22.55 -8.17
C LEU A 163 9.08 21.73 -6.88
N MET A 164 8.91 22.38 -5.73
CA MET A 164 8.60 21.68 -4.48
C MET A 164 7.27 20.93 -4.60
N GLY A 165 7.25 19.66 -4.19
CA GLY A 165 6.07 18.79 -4.28
C GLY A 165 5.70 18.36 -5.69
N ARG A 166 6.52 18.64 -6.70
CA ARG A 166 6.27 18.26 -8.10
C ARG A 166 6.98 16.96 -8.46
N PHE A 167 6.37 16.17 -9.33
CA PHE A 167 7.01 15.01 -9.95
C PHE A 167 7.86 15.47 -11.14
N ILE A 168 9.17 15.31 -11.06
CA ILE A 168 10.13 15.79 -12.06
C ILE A 168 11.13 14.70 -12.44
N THR A 169 11.70 14.83 -13.63
CA THR A 169 12.77 13.96 -14.10
C THR A 169 14.07 14.74 -14.12
N ILE A 170 15.12 14.21 -13.49
CA ILE A 170 16.49 14.76 -13.58
C ILE A 170 17.42 13.71 -14.20
N ARG A 171 18.56 14.17 -14.72
CA ARG A 171 19.60 13.29 -15.25
C ARG A 171 20.97 13.77 -14.81
N GLY A 172 21.82 12.84 -14.38
CA GLY A 172 23.17 13.14 -13.96
C GLY A 172 23.93 11.88 -13.58
N THR A 173 25.22 12.02 -13.26
CA THR A 173 26.08 10.90 -12.87
C THR A 173 26.07 10.73 -11.36
N ILE A 174 25.93 9.50 -10.87
CA ILE A 174 26.03 9.20 -9.45
C ILE A 174 27.47 9.35 -9.00
N VAL A 175 27.74 10.25 -8.05
CA VAL A 175 29.11 10.49 -7.53
C VAL A 175 29.31 9.98 -6.12
N ARG A 176 28.23 9.76 -5.36
CA ARG A 176 28.31 9.23 -4.00
C ARG A 176 27.03 8.46 -3.68
N VAL A 177 27.21 7.35 -2.98
CA VAL A 177 26.14 6.53 -2.42
C VAL A 177 26.46 6.33 -0.94
N SER A 178 25.51 6.57 -0.03
CA SER A 178 25.70 6.35 1.41
C SER A 178 25.55 4.87 1.78
N SER A 179 25.94 4.52 3.00
CA SER A 179 25.49 3.26 3.59
C SER A 179 23.96 3.26 3.71
N ILE A 180 23.37 2.08 3.60
CA ILE A 180 21.94 1.85 3.84
C ILE A 180 21.66 2.01 5.33
N LYS A 181 20.55 2.64 5.68
CA LYS A 181 20.08 2.79 7.06
C LYS A 181 18.57 2.50 7.14
N PRO A 182 18.10 1.82 8.19
CA PRO A 182 16.67 1.74 8.44
C PRO A 182 16.17 3.08 8.99
N ILE A 183 15.13 3.63 8.38
CA ILE A 183 14.38 4.78 8.90
C ILE A 183 13.03 4.30 9.40
N VAL A 184 12.66 4.75 10.59
CA VAL A 184 11.35 4.47 11.17
C VAL A 184 10.32 5.41 10.55
N THR A 185 9.28 4.86 9.93
CA THR A 185 8.20 5.65 9.29
C THR A 185 6.95 5.70 10.16
N ARG A 186 6.77 4.72 11.05
CA ARG A 186 5.66 4.65 12.00
C ARG A 186 6.16 4.04 13.30
N ILE A 187 5.71 4.57 14.43
CA ILE A 187 6.01 4.02 15.76
C ILE A 187 4.70 3.80 16.49
N SER A 188 4.51 2.59 17.01
CA SER A 188 3.48 2.31 18.01
C SER A 188 3.97 2.76 19.38
N PHE A 189 3.12 3.45 20.12
CA PHE A 189 3.41 3.97 21.46
C PHE A 189 2.39 3.43 22.44
N SER A 190 2.85 2.97 23.61
CA SER A 190 1.98 2.57 24.71
C SER A 190 1.96 3.64 25.81
N CYS A 191 0.76 4.00 26.28
CA CYS A 191 0.58 4.90 27.41
C CYS A 191 1.07 4.25 28.71
N THR A 192 1.91 4.94 29.48
CA THR A 192 2.40 4.39 30.76
C THR A 192 1.34 4.29 31.85
N SER A 193 0.21 4.99 31.71
CA SER A 193 -0.85 5.05 32.72
C SER A 193 -1.94 3.99 32.53
N CYS A 194 -2.35 3.73 31.29
CA CYS A 194 -3.45 2.79 30.99
C CYS A 194 -3.09 1.75 29.93
N SER A 195 -1.85 1.71 29.47
CA SER A 195 -1.34 0.78 28.44
C SER A 195 -1.98 0.90 27.05
N ALA A 196 -2.92 1.83 26.85
CA ALA A 196 -3.53 2.07 25.54
C ALA A 196 -2.47 2.42 24.49
N THR A 197 -2.60 1.82 23.31
CA THR A 197 -1.64 1.97 22.21
C THR A 197 -2.14 2.94 21.14
N GLN A 198 -1.22 3.68 20.53
CA GLN A 198 -1.50 4.51 19.37
C GLN A 198 -0.29 4.56 18.43
N VAL A 199 -0.53 4.73 17.14
CA VAL A 199 0.53 4.78 16.13
C VAL A 199 0.75 6.22 15.68
N ILE A 200 1.99 6.68 15.69
CA ILE A 200 2.37 8.01 15.20
C ILE A 200 3.27 7.88 13.98
N LEU A 201 2.90 8.58 12.91
CA LEU A 201 3.73 8.75 11.72
C LEU A 201 4.99 9.57 12.03
N GLN A 202 6.12 9.06 11.53
CA GLN A 202 7.43 9.69 11.64
C GLN A 202 7.80 10.29 10.28
N ILE A 203 7.32 11.50 10.01
CA ILE A 203 7.50 12.19 8.73
C ILE A 203 8.90 12.81 8.68
N ASP A 204 9.57 12.74 7.53
CA ASP A 204 10.93 13.24 7.29
C ASP A 204 11.99 12.71 8.28
N GLY A 205 11.79 11.51 8.83
CA GLY A 205 12.66 10.95 9.87
C GLY A 205 12.68 11.74 11.19
N LYS A 206 11.72 12.66 11.40
CA LYS A 206 11.60 13.43 12.64
C LYS A 206 10.87 12.60 13.69
N TYR A 207 11.53 12.38 14.83
CA TYR A 207 10.95 11.67 15.95
C TYR A 207 9.82 12.48 16.59
N LYS A 208 8.59 11.99 16.47
CA LYS A 208 7.37 12.55 17.06
C LYS A 208 6.77 11.55 18.03
N THR A 209 6.35 12.06 19.19
CA THR A 209 5.65 11.30 20.23
C THR A 209 4.21 11.78 20.37
N PRO A 210 3.29 10.93 20.86
CA PRO A 210 1.94 11.37 21.16
C PRO A 210 1.91 12.44 22.24
N THR A 211 0.91 13.33 22.17
CA THR A 211 0.68 14.40 23.16
C THR A 211 -0.49 14.11 24.10
N SER A 212 -1.37 13.17 23.72
CA SER A 212 -2.55 12.76 24.49
C SER A 212 -2.83 11.26 24.34
N CYS A 213 -3.41 10.66 25.38
CA CYS A 213 -3.77 9.25 25.38
C CYS A 213 -5.13 9.03 24.68
N PRO A 214 -5.30 7.99 23.83
CA PRO A 214 -6.59 7.65 23.25
C PRO A 214 -7.50 6.84 24.20
N GLY A 215 -6.98 6.41 25.35
CA GLY A 215 -7.73 5.59 26.31
C GLY A 215 -8.86 6.39 26.98
N ASP A 216 -10.03 5.79 27.07
CA ASP A 216 -11.20 6.41 27.68
C ASP A 216 -10.92 6.83 29.14
N GLY A 217 -11.27 8.07 29.48
CA GLY A 217 -10.99 8.70 30.78
C GLY A 217 -9.50 8.92 31.13
N CYS A 218 -8.55 8.54 30.28
CA CYS A 218 -7.12 8.62 30.60
C CYS A 218 -6.51 9.98 30.24
N ARG A 219 -5.83 10.61 31.21
CA ARG A 219 -5.10 11.88 31.03
C ARG A 219 -3.59 11.71 30.90
N GLY A 220 -3.13 10.50 30.62
CA GLY A 220 -1.71 10.17 30.47
C GLY A 220 -1.06 10.95 29.33
N ARG A 221 0.17 11.46 29.59
CA ARG A 221 1.00 12.20 28.62
C ARG A 221 2.38 11.58 28.38
N THR A 222 2.67 10.48 29.07
CA THR A 222 3.92 9.75 28.96
C THR A 222 3.69 8.47 28.17
N PHE A 223 4.55 8.24 27.19
CA PHE A 223 4.42 7.14 26.24
C PHE A 223 5.77 6.47 26.03
N VAL A 224 5.74 5.15 25.92
CA VAL A 224 6.91 4.34 25.60
C VAL A 224 6.79 3.86 24.16
N PRO A 225 7.81 4.06 23.30
CA PRO A 225 7.80 3.52 21.96
C PRO A 225 7.93 1.99 22.01
N GLU A 226 7.01 1.30 21.37
CA GLU A 226 7.06 -0.14 21.17
C GLU A 226 8.02 -0.45 20.03
N ARG A 227 9.11 -1.14 20.38
CA ARG A 227 10.23 -1.43 19.45
C ARG A 227 10.22 -2.86 18.96
N SER A 228 9.35 -3.71 19.50
CA SER A 228 9.23 -5.09 19.03
C SER A 228 8.57 -5.14 17.65
N GLY A 229 9.06 -6.04 16.79
CA GLY A 229 8.52 -6.26 15.44
C GLY A 229 7.13 -6.89 15.40
N LEU A 230 6.52 -7.15 16.57
CA LEU A 230 5.13 -7.60 16.72
C LEU A 230 4.14 -6.42 16.73
N SER A 231 4.63 -5.19 16.73
CA SER A 231 3.82 -3.97 16.76
C SER A 231 3.64 -3.33 15.39
N ASP A 232 2.76 -2.33 15.29
CA ASP A 232 2.58 -1.49 14.10
C ASP A 232 3.76 -0.52 13.82
N THR A 233 4.88 -0.68 14.52
CA THR A 233 6.13 0.04 14.24
C THR A 233 6.71 -0.46 12.92
N LYS A 234 6.85 0.45 11.95
CA LYS A 234 7.36 0.15 10.60
C LYS A 234 8.66 0.88 10.32
N THR A 235 9.59 0.18 9.71
CA THR A 235 10.85 0.72 9.18
C THR A 235 10.90 0.51 7.67
N VAL A 236 11.62 1.39 6.98
CA VAL A 236 11.95 1.25 5.56
C VAL A 236 13.44 1.45 5.39
N ASP A 237 14.04 0.72 4.46
CA ASP A 237 15.41 0.97 4.05
C ASP A 237 15.48 2.33 3.36
N TRP A 238 16.53 3.07 3.69
CA TRP A 238 16.81 4.40 3.16
C TRP A 238 18.29 4.53 2.82
N GLN A 239 18.57 5.27 1.75
CA GLN A 239 19.91 5.56 1.29
C GLN A 239 19.95 6.95 0.67
N ARG A 240 21.02 7.70 0.92
CA ARG A 240 21.27 9.01 0.29
C ARG A 240 22.26 8.87 -0.85
N ILE A 241 21.97 9.52 -1.95
CA ILE A 241 22.83 9.58 -3.13
C ILE A 241 23.14 11.02 -3.48
N ARG A 242 24.27 11.22 -4.16
CA ARG A 242 24.63 12.52 -4.75
C ARG A 242 24.73 12.37 -6.26
N VAL A 243 23.96 13.17 -6.98
CA VAL A 243 23.88 13.19 -8.44
C VAL A 243 24.60 14.43 -8.95
N GLN A 244 25.52 14.30 -9.90
CA GLN A 244 26.22 15.41 -10.52
C GLN A 244 25.67 15.69 -11.92
N GLU A 245 25.53 16.98 -12.26
CA GLU A 245 25.11 17.45 -13.57
C GLU A 245 26.02 16.88 -14.67
N LYS A 246 25.43 16.28 -15.71
CA LYS A 246 26.16 15.87 -16.89
C LYS A 246 26.34 17.09 -17.80
N LEU A 247 27.54 17.64 -17.85
CA LEU A 247 27.86 18.77 -18.73
C LEU A 247 28.04 18.29 -20.19
N PRO A 248 27.50 19.06 -21.17
CA PRO A 248 27.89 18.93 -22.57
C PRO A 248 29.41 19.07 -22.76
N GLU A 249 29.99 18.38 -23.74
CA GLU A 249 31.45 18.40 -23.99
C GLU A 249 32.00 19.82 -24.15
N ASP A 250 31.29 20.67 -24.90
CA ASP A 250 31.65 22.07 -25.15
C ASP A 250 31.67 22.95 -23.89
N GLN A 251 31.02 22.50 -22.81
CA GLN A 251 30.99 23.21 -21.53
C GLN A 251 31.95 22.62 -20.48
N LYS A 252 32.56 21.47 -20.72
CA LYS A 252 33.49 20.87 -19.72
C LYS A 252 34.74 21.72 -19.52
N ASP A 253 35.23 22.36 -20.57
CA ASP A 253 36.44 23.19 -20.54
C ASP A 253 36.17 24.64 -20.08
N SER A 254 34.92 24.97 -19.77
CA SER A 254 34.52 26.33 -19.33
C SER A 254 34.99 26.69 -17.91
N GLY A 255 35.65 25.78 -17.19
CA GLY A 255 36.07 25.97 -15.79
C GLY A 255 34.90 26.00 -14.80
N ARG A 256 33.66 25.80 -15.26
CA ARG A 256 32.47 25.75 -14.40
C ARG A 256 32.45 24.46 -13.58
N ILE A 257 32.26 24.58 -12.28
CA ILE A 257 32.01 23.44 -11.39
C ILE A 257 30.61 22.87 -11.68
N PRO A 258 30.47 21.58 -12.02
CA PRO A 258 29.16 20.98 -12.27
C PRO A 258 28.30 20.97 -11.00
N ARG A 259 26.99 21.23 -11.14
CA ARG A 259 26.08 21.27 -9.99
C ARG A 259 25.84 19.86 -9.44
N THR A 260 25.52 19.77 -8.14
CA THR A 260 25.17 18.50 -7.49
C THR A 260 23.81 18.55 -6.80
N VAL A 261 23.05 17.50 -7.08
CA VAL A 261 21.85 16.95 -6.45
C VAL A 261 22.07 16.13 -5.18
N GLU A 262 21.40 16.32 -4.05
CA GLU A 262 21.26 15.21 -3.08
C GLU A 262 19.85 14.63 -3.17
N CYS A 263 19.77 13.31 -3.30
CA CYS A 263 18.51 12.59 -3.44
C CYS A 263 18.45 11.47 -2.40
N GLU A 264 17.24 11.11 -2.00
CA GLU A 264 16.96 10.05 -1.07
C GLU A 264 16.23 8.92 -1.79
N LEU A 265 16.73 7.70 -1.61
CA LEU A 265 16.15 6.48 -2.13
C LEU A 265 15.56 5.71 -0.96
N THR A 266 14.37 5.14 -1.17
CA THR A 266 13.66 4.36 -0.15
C THR A 266 13.11 3.07 -0.73
N GLU A 267 12.93 2.07 0.13
CA GLU A 267 12.29 0.80 -0.21
C GLU A 267 13.00 0.11 -1.40
N ASP A 268 12.30 -0.19 -2.48
CA ASP A 268 12.82 -0.93 -3.64
C ASP A 268 13.90 -0.19 -4.44
N LEU A 269 14.09 1.11 -4.23
CA LEU A 269 15.14 1.88 -4.91
C LEU A 269 16.51 1.80 -4.23
N VAL A 270 16.56 1.30 -2.99
CA VAL A 270 17.81 1.17 -2.23
C VAL A 270 18.66 0.06 -2.81
N ASP A 271 19.99 0.26 -2.80
CA ASP A 271 20.98 -0.72 -3.28
C ASP A 271 20.91 -1.06 -4.78
N LEU A 272 20.21 -0.24 -5.57
CA LEU A 272 20.09 -0.44 -7.02
C LEU A 272 21.17 0.27 -7.85
N ILE A 273 21.90 1.22 -7.27
CA ILE A 273 22.81 2.10 -8.03
C ILE A 273 24.19 2.17 -7.40
N VAL A 274 25.21 2.35 -8.25
CA VAL A 274 26.60 2.51 -7.84
C VAL A 274 27.19 3.83 -8.36
N PRO A 275 28.28 4.33 -7.75
CA PRO A 275 29.00 5.48 -8.29
C PRO A 275 29.45 5.24 -9.74
N GLY A 276 29.20 6.21 -10.61
CA GLY A 276 29.46 6.14 -12.05
C GLY A 276 28.22 5.92 -12.91
N ASP A 277 27.13 5.40 -12.36
CA ASP A 277 25.86 5.21 -13.08
C ASP A 277 25.23 6.53 -13.53
N VAL A 278 24.32 6.45 -14.53
CA VAL A 278 23.60 7.58 -15.16
C VAL A 278 22.11 7.32 -15.26
#